data_AF-A0A7X0IL29-F1
#
_entry.id   AF-A0A7X0IL29-F1
#
_cell.length_a   1.000
_cell.length_b   1.000
_cell.length_c   1.000
_cell.angle_alpha   90.00
_cell.angle_beta   90.00
_cell.angle_gamma   90.00
#
_symmetry.space_group_name_H-M   'P 1'
#
loop_
_entity.id
_entity.type
_entity.pdbx_description
1 polymer ?
#
loop_
_entity_poly.entity_id
_entity_poly.type
_entity_poly.pdbx_seq_one_letter_code
_entity_poly.pdbx_strand_id
1 'polypeptide(L)'
;MGGLALLQGVPVYEVVTPAPQLLPFTYPPVAAMLAVPLGLVSWPVAQWGWIAGVFLCLGVTVWYCCREVVSRLGWGMPLAVAGVVVLAAYLMPVRDQVRFGQVDVLLVMLCVADCMARRPWWPRGLLIGLATAVKLTPGVFLIYLLITGFGTGGRDEQRKAFFMAVFTATLLTALPFLVIPDDAAGFWFGALLDSERLGANNATTNQSIRGMLLRLYLPDGVTAGLWLVLAAVVAWYGFTYARRALLAGDRLTAVALTGLMAVLISPVAWIHHFAWVVVVLAALAGPWDGRVRPGRLWLAAGAWLYYVVPIPWWGVALRAAEIPVLSPVAGRIVQDAFGLGALVLLWLLIRRTKEREPTGQEVMSPIPGSPVQERPGASQA
;
A
#
# COMPACT_ATOMS: atom_id res chain seq x y z
N MET A 1 -20.06 13.86 1.23
CA MET A 1 -21.17 13.36 0.40
C MET A 1 -21.82 12.13 0.99
N GLY A 2 -21.17 10.95 1.05
CA GLY A 2 -21.80 9.73 1.61
C GLY A 2 -22.40 9.91 3.01
N GLY A 3 -21.68 10.50 3.95
CA GLY A 3 -22.24 10.80 5.28
C GLY A 3 -23.38 11.81 5.29
N LEU A 4 -23.39 12.76 4.35
CA LEU A 4 -24.50 13.71 4.18
C LEU A 4 -25.73 13.03 3.58
N ALA A 5 -25.52 12.09 2.63
CA ALA A 5 -26.58 11.30 2.04
C ALA A 5 -27.35 10.51 3.10
N LEU A 6 -26.62 9.90 4.04
CA LEU A 6 -27.21 9.22 5.20
C LEU A 6 -28.03 10.15 6.08
N LEU A 7 -27.52 11.35 6.38
CA LEU A 7 -28.26 12.35 7.17
C LEU A 7 -29.54 12.83 6.47
N GLN A 8 -29.55 12.83 5.14
CA GLN A 8 -30.68 13.26 4.31
C GLN A 8 -31.64 12.12 3.95
N GLY A 9 -31.31 10.87 4.30
CA GLY A 9 -32.12 9.70 3.95
C GLY A 9 -32.15 9.39 2.45
N VAL A 10 -31.11 9.79 1.70
CA VAL A 10 -31.00 9.49 0.26
C VAL A 10 -30.03 8.34 0.01
N PRO A 11 -30.27 7.49 -1.01
CA PRO A 11 -29.41 6.34 -1.29
C PRO A 11 -27.95 6.74 -1.50
N VAL A 12 -27.03 6.11 -0.76
CA VAL A 12 -25.61 6.49 -0.77
C VAL A 12 -24.96 6.24 -2.13
N TYR A 13 -25.44 5.26 -2.89
CA TYR A 13 -24.86 4.88 -4.17
C TYR A 13 -25.41 5.67 -5.37
N GLU A 14 -26.39 6.54 -5.14
CA GLU A 14 -26.93 7.46 -6.16
C GLU A 14 -26.28 8.85 -6.12
N VAL A 15 -25.53 9.17 -5.06
CA VAL A 15 -24.89 10.49 -4.94
C VAL A 15 -23.57 10.56 -5.69
N VAL A 16 -23.34 11.71 -6.33
CA VAL A 16 -22.09 12.08 -6.99
C VAL A 16 -21.52 13.36 -6.41
N THR A 17 -20.19 13.55 -6.51
CA THR A 17 -19.58 14.83 -6.16
C THR A 17 -20.08 15.95 -7.09
N PRO A 18 -20.06 17.23 -6.66
CA PRO A 18 -20.34 18.34 -7.55
C PRO A 18 -19.44 18.36 -8.80
N ALA A 19 -19.89 19.07 -9.84
CA ALA A 19 -19.08 19.35 -11.02
C ALA A 19 -17.77 20.08 -10.63
N PRO A 20 -16.67 19.89 -11.38
CA PRO A 20 -16.57 19.16 -12.65
C PRO A 20 -16.34 17.64 -12.55
N GLN A 21 -16.06 17.08 -11.36
CA GLN A 21 -15.58 15.70 -11.26
C GLN A 21 -16.69 14.63 -11.34
N LEU A 22 -17.90 14.92 -10.82
CA LEU A 22 -19.07 14.02 -10.88
C LEU A 22 -18.75 12.56 -10.50
N LEU A 23 -17.96 12.35 -9.44
CA LEU A 23 -17.51 11.02 -9.03
C LEU A 23 -18.57 10.34 -8.15
N PRO A 24 -18.95 9.09 -8.45
CA PRO A 24 -19.88 8.33 -7.62
C PRO A 24 -19.23 7.90 -6.30
N PHE A 25 -20.05 7.61 -5.31
CA PHE A 25 -19.58 6.94 -4.10
C PHE A 25 -19.22 5.47 -4.40
N THR A 26 -17.98 5.07 -4.12
CA THR A 26 -17.42 3.75 -4.51
C THR A 26 -16.96 2.90 -3.32
N TYR A 27 -17.15 3.40 -2.10
CA TYR A 27 -16.66 2.73 -0.89
C TYR A 27 -17.73 1.78 -0.29
N PRO A 28 -17.31 0.80 0.53
CA PRO A 28 -18.21 0.05 1.39
C PRO A 28 -19.10 0.97 2.26
N PRO A 29 -20.32 0.54 2.63
CA PRO A 29 -21.30 1.41 3.28
C PRO A 29 -20.82 1.98 4.63
N VAL A 30 -19.99 1.24 5.37
CA VAL A 30 -19.42 1.72 6.64
C VAL A 30 -18.58 2.98 6.48
N ALA A 31 -17.98 3.20 5.31
CA ALA A 31 -17.24 4.44 5.02
C ALA A 31 -18.19 5.65 4.96
N ALA A 32 -19.42 5.48 4.48
CA ALA A 32 -20.43 6.54 4.51
C ALA A 32 -20.85 6.85 5.96
N MET A 33 -21.07 5.82 6.78
CA MET A 33 -21.40 5.97 8.21
C MET A 33 -20.28 6.71 8.96
N LEU A 34 -19.02 6.34 8.74
CA LEU A 34 -17.86 7.03 9.35
C LEU A 34 -17.67 8.45 8.82
N ALA A 35 -18.20 8.77 7.65
CA ALA A 35 -18.17 10.11 7.08
C ALA A 35 -19.33 11.01 7.55
N VAL A 36 -20.29 10.51 8.36
CA VAL A 36 -21.42 11.30 8.89
C VAL A 36 -20.97 12.58 9.60
N PRO A 37 -19.93 12.58 10.47
CA PRO A 37 -19.48 13.81 11.12
C PRO A 37 -19.08 14.92 10.15
N LEU A 38 -18.57 14.58 8.96
CA LEU A 38 -18.23 15.56 7.92
C LEU A 38 -19.48 16.17 7.27
N GLY A 39 -20.62 15.48 7.32
CA GLY A 39 -21.90 15.99 6.84
C GLY A 39 -22.61 16.93 7.83
N LEU A 40 -22.17 16.98 9.09
CA LEU A 40 -22.74 17.85 10.13
C LEU A 40 -22.17 19.28 10.10
N VAL A 41 -21.08 19.50 9.37
CA VAL A 41 -20.42 20.81 9.25
C VAL A 41 -20.61 21.38 7.85
N SER A 42 -20.34 22.68 7.69
CA SER A 42 -20.38 23.30 6.37
C SER A 42 -19.33 22.70 5.43
N TRP A 43 -19.62 22.73 4.12
CA TRP A 43 -18.72 22.16 3.11
C TRP A 43 -17.28 22.70 3.17
N PRO A 44 -17.04 24.03 3.33
CA PRO A 44 -15.67 24.53 3.48
C PRO A 44 -14.94 23.98 4.72
N VAL A 45 -15.64 23.83 5.84
CA VAL A 45 -15.05 23.28 7.07
C VAL A 45 -14.69 21.81 6.88
N ALA A 46 -15.57 21.02 6.26
CA ALA A 46 -15.28 19.64 5.91
C ALA A 46 -14.07 19.52 4.98
N GLN A 47 -13.97 20.38 3.95
CA GLN A 47 -12.86 20.38 2.99
C GLN A 47 -11.52 20.71 3.67
N TRP A 48 -11.43 21.80 4.42
CA TRP A 48 -10.19 22.18 5.10
C TRP A 48 -9.79 21.19 6.18
N GLY A 49 -10.76 20.68 6.95
CA GLY A 49 -10.55 19.61 7.92
C GLY A 49 -10.03 18.33 7.27
N TRP A 50 -10.58 17.95 6.11
CA TRP A 50 -10.12 16.79 5.36
C TRP A 50 -8.69 16.96 4.85
N ILE A 51 -8.37 18.11 4.25
CA ILE A 51 -7.01 18.41 3.78
C ILE A 51 -6.02 18.34 4.95
N ALA A 52 -6.32 19.01 6.08
CA ALA A 52 -5.50 18.94 7.28
C ALA A 52 -5.33 17.50 7.78
N GLY A 53 -6.41 16.71 7.79
CA GLY A 53 -6.40 15.29 8.14
C GLY A 53 -5.50 14.45 7.23
N VAL A 54 -5.52 14.68 5.91
CA VAL A 54 -4.65 13.98 4.95
C VAL A 54 -3.18 14.28 5.24
N PHE A 55 -2.81 15.54 5.45
CA PHE A 55 -1.43 15.92 5.77
C PHE A 55 -0.98 15.43 7.15
N LEU A 56 -1.88 15.39 8.14
CA LEU A 56 -1.62 14.77 9.43
C LEU A 56 -1.33 13.27 9.26
N CYS A 57 -2.17 12.55 8.51
CA CYS A 57 -1.96 11.13 8.23
C CYS A 57 -0.64 10.87 7.49
N LEU A 58 -0.29 11.74 6.54
CA LEU A 58 0.99 11.69 5.84
C LEU A 58 2.16 11.90 6.81
N GLY A 59 2.08 12.90 7.70
CA GLY A 59 3.08 13.17 8.73
C GLY A 59 3.29 11.99 9.68
N VAL A 60 2.20 11.38 10.14
CA VAL A 60 2.25 10.17 11.00
C VAL A 60 2.86 9.00 10.25
N THR A 61 2.52 8.80 8.97
CA THR A 61 3.11 7.76 8.12
C THR A 61 4.62 7.94 7.98
N VAL A 62 5.06 9.16 7.62
CA VAL A 62 6.48 9.52 7.50
C VAL A 62 7.21 9.31 8.83
N TRP A 63 6.60 9.74 9.94
CA TRP A 63 7.14 9.51 11.27
C TRP A 63 7.39 8.03 11.53
N TYR A 64 6.41 7.15 11.34
CA TYR A 64 6.61 5.71 11.55
C TYR A 64 7.67 5.10 10.64
N CYS A 65 7.77 5.56 9.40
CA CYS A 65 8.73 5.06 8.43
C CYS A 65 10.18 5.52 8.72
N CYS A 66 10.35 6.76 9.18
CA CYS A 66 11.66 7.41 9.27
C CYS A 66 12.17 7.62 10.69
N ARG A 67 11.34 7.45 11.74
CA ARG A 67 11.68 7.81 13.14
C ARG A 67 13.02 7.27 13.62
N GLU A 68 13.44 6.07 13.21
CA GLU A 68 14.69 5.47 13.68
C GLU A 68 15.94 6.18 13.13
N VAL A 69 15.79 6.84 11.98
CA VAL A 69 16.80 7.68 11.36
C VAL A 69 16.72 9.09 11.96
N VAL A 70 15.53 9.71 11.91
CA VAL A 70 15.38 11.14 12.25
C VAL A 70 15.49 11.43 13.73
N SER A 71 15.15 10.47 14.62
CA SER A 71 15.28 10.68 16.08
C SER A 71 16.73 10.90 16.52
N ARG A 72 17.71 10.55 15.68
CA ARG A 72 19.13 10.77 15.92
C ARG A 72 19.60 12.19 15.60
N LEU A 73 18.79 12.97 14.88
CA LEU A 73 19.12 14.35 14.49
C LEU A 73 18.88 15.36 15.62
N GLY A 74 18.47 14.91 16.81
CA GLY A 74 18.21 15.77 17.96
C GLY A 74 17.22 16.88 17.61
N TRP A 75 17.64 18.14 17.80
CA TRP A 75 16.81 19.31 17.52
C TRP A 75 16.49 19.51 16.02
N GLY A 76 17.25 18.90 15.11
CA GLY A 76 16.95 18.91 13.68
C GLY A 76 15.84 17.95 13.25
N MET A 77 15.39 17.07 14.16
CA MET A 77 14.37 16.05 13.86
C MET A 77 13.07 16.64 13.29
N PRO A 78 12.45 17.68 13.87
CA PRO A 78 11.20 18.23 13.34
C PRO A 78 11.36 18.76 11.92
N LEU A 79 12.48 19.44 11.64
CA LEU A 79 12.77 19.99 10.31
C LEU A 79 13.01 18.88 9.27
N ALA A 80 13.72 17.82 9.65
CA ALA A 80 13.92 16.66 8.78
C ALA A 80 12.60 15.94 8.46
N VAL A 81 11.75 15.72 9.48
CA VAL A 81 10.41 15.14 9.27
C VAL A 81 9.58 16.04 8.37
N ALA A 82 9.55 17.35 8.62
CA ALA A 82 8.83 18.31 7.79
C ALA A 82 9.31 18.28 6.33
N GLY A 83 10.63 18.24 6.10
CA GLY A 83 11.21 18.11 4.76
C GLY A 83 10.77 16.84 4.04
N VAL A 84 10.78 15.69 4.73
CA VAL A 84 10.31 14.42 4.14
C VAL A 84 8.81 14.45 3.86
N VAL A 85 8.01 15.08 4.73
CA VAL A 85 6.56 15.27 4.50
C VAL A 85 6.31 16.13 3.27
N VAL A 86 7.06 17.22 3.08
CA VAL A 86 6.96 18.07 1.89
C VAL A 86 7.32 17.30 0.62
N LEU A 87 8.40 16.51 0.65
CA LEU A 87 8.78 15.65 -0.47
C LEU A 87 7.69 14.61 -0.77
N ALA A 88 7.16 13.95 0.26
CA ALA A 88 6.10 12.96 0.11
C ALA A 88 4.79 13.58 -0.43
N ALA A 89 4.45 14.80 0.02
CA ALA A 89 3.29 15.55 -0.45
C ALA A 89 3.37 15.90 -1.94
N TYR A 90 4.58 16.06 -2.47
CA TYR A 90 4.80 16.42 -3.87
C TYR A 90 4.67 15.24 -4.84
N LEU A 91 4.68 14.00 -4.34
CA LEU A 91 4.40 12.81 -5.14
C LEU A 91 3.03 12.92 -5.80
N MET A 92 2.95 12.63 -7.10
CA MET A 92 1.70 12.71 -7.84
C MET A 92 0.57 11.89 -7.22
N PRO A 93 0.78 10.64 -6.75
CA PRO A 93 -0.24 9.90 -5.99
C PRO A 93 -0.83 10.68 -4.81
N VAL A 94 0.00 11.39 -4.04
CA VAL A 94 -0.46 12.15 -2.86
C VAL A 94 -1.15 13.44 -3.26
N ARG A 95 -0.69 14.11 -4.33
CA ARG A 95 -1.41 15.27 -4.88
C ARG A 95 -2.79 14.88 -5.41
N ASP A 96 -2.90 13.74 -6.09
CA ASP A 96 -4.19 13.22 -6.59
C ASP A 96 -5.12 12.89 -5.42
N GLN A 97 -4.60 12.34 -4.31
CA GLN A 97 -5.38 12.12 -3.09
C GLN A 97 -6.03 13.40 -2.57
N VAL A 98 -5.26 14.49 -2.49
CA VAL A 98 -5.75 15.80 -2.04
C VAL A 98 -6.77 16.36 -3.05
N ARG A 99 -6.46 16.29 -4.35
CA ARG A 99 -7.33 16.78 -5.43
C ARG A 99 -8.69 16.10 -5.46
N PHE A 100 -8.73 14.78 -5.23
CA PHE A 100 -9.94 13.98 -5.29
C PHE A 100 -10.58 13.69 -3.93
N GLY A 101 -10.02 14.21 -2.82
CA GLY A 101 -10.52 13.97 -1.47
C GLY A 101 -10.53 12.50 -1.05
N GLN A 102 -9.54 11.72 -1.49
CA GLN A 102 -9.51 10.26 -1.29
C GLN A 102 -8.96 9.86 0.09
N VAL A 103 -9.33 8.67 0.55
CA VAL A 103 -9.01 8.16 1.90
C VAL A 103 -7.68 7.39 1.98
N ASP A 104 -7.06 7.01 0.87
CA ASP A 104 -5.92 6.08 0.87
C ASP A 104 -4.73 6.48 1.76
N VAL A 105 -4.40 7.77 1.92
CA VAL A 105 -3.34 8.20 2.86
C VAL A 105 -3.69 7.86 4.32
N LEU A 106 -4.97 7.99 4.70
CA LEU A 106 -5.45 7.54 6.01
C LEU A 106 -5.31 6.01 6.13
N LEU A 107 -5.67 5.25 5.09
CA LEU A 107 -5.56 3.79 5.11
C LEU A 107 -4.11 3.31 5.21
N VAL A 108 -3.20 3.93 4.46
CA VAL A 108 -1.75 3.69 4.57
C VAL A 108 -1.28 3.98 5.98
N MET A 109 -1.67 5.12 6.56
CA MET A 109 -1.33 5.48 7.94
C MET A 109 -1.80 4.43 8.94
N LEU A 110 -3.06 3.99 8.83
CA LEU A 110 -3.64 2.97 9.71
C LEU A 110 -2.84 1.66 9.65
N CYS A 111 -2.58 1.14 8.45
CA CYS A 111 -1.81 -0.09 8.27
C CYS A 111 -0.36 0.03 8.74
N VAL A 112 0.30 1.16 8.44
CA VAL A 112 1.67 1.44 8.87
C VAL A 112 1.74 1.55 10.39
N ALA A 113 0.82 2.28 11.03
CA ALA A 113 0.75 2.40 12.48
C ALA A 113 0.54 1.04 13.14
N ASP A 114 -0.35 0.21 12.61
CA ASP A 114 -0.63 -1.12 13.15
C ASP A 114 0.56 -2.08 13.09
N CYS A 115 1.34 -1.99 12.00
CA CYS A 115 2.53 -2.82 11.81
C CYS A 115 3.75 -2.29 12.58
N MET A 116 3.95 -0.97 12.57
CA MET A 116 5.20 -0.33 13.00
C MET A 116 5.17 0.18 14.44
N ALA A 117 4.01 0.35 15.08
CA ALA A 117 3.96 0.73 16.49
C ALA A 117 4.72 -0.29 17.36
N ARG A 118 5.61 0.19 18.26
CA ARG A 118 6.41 -0.69 19.13
C ARG A 118 5.56 -1.25 20.28
N ARG A 119 4.75 -0.38 20.88
CA ARG A 119 3.84 -0.68 21.99
C ARG A 119 2.54 0.09 21.75
N PRO A 120 1.68 -0.35 20.81
CA PRO A 120 0.40 0.31 20.58
C PRO A 120 -0.51 0.19 21.81
N TRP A 121 -1.31 1.22 22.07
CA TRP A 121 -2.38 1.18 23.09
C TRP A 121 -3.67 0.55 22.55
N TRP A 122 -3.71 0.25 21.24
CA TRP A 122 -4.75 -0.54 20.59
C TRP A 122 -4.26 -1.99 20.35
N PRO A 123 -5.16 -2.97 20.25
CA PRO A 123 -4.79 -4.32 19.84
C PRO A 123 -4.32 -4.30 18.38
N ARG A 124 -3.15 -4.88 18.10
CA ARG A 124 -2.67 -5.05 16.73
C ARG A 124 -3.72 -5.79 15.90
N GLY A 125 -3.86 -5.40 14.65
CA GLY A 125 -4.89 -5.89 13.72
C GLY A 125 -6.10 -4.97 13.65
N LEU A 126 -6.41 -4.20 14.70
CA LEU A 126 -7.59 -3.33 14.74
C LEU A 126 -7.58 -2.32 13.59
N LEU A 127 -6.46 -1.63 13.39
CA LEU A 127 -6.38 -0.57 12.37
C LEU A 127 -6.35 -1.14 10.96
N ILE A 128 -5.73 -2.30 10.74
CA ILE A 128 -5.80 -3.02 9.45
C ILE A 128 -7.24 -3.47 9.15
N GLY A 129 -7.95 -4.00 10.15
CA GLY A 129 -9.35 -4.40 10.01
C GLY A 129 -10.26 -3.22 9.70
N LEU A 130 -10.09 -2.09 10.41
CA LEU A 130 -10.77 -0.83 10.11
C LEU A 130 -10.48 -0.36 8.69
N ALA A 131 -9.20 -0.33 8.28
CA ALA A 131 -8.82 0.10 6.93
C ALA A 131 -9.44 -0.78 5.84
N THR A 132 -9.48 -2.10 6.07
CA THR A 132 -10.08 -3.09 5.16
C THR A 132 -11.61 -2.94 5.06
N ALA A 133 -12.28 -2.59 6.15
CA ALA A 133 -13.71 -2.33 6.13
C ALA A 133 -14.05 -1.01 5.40
N VAL A 134 -13.22 0.02 5.56
CA VAL A 134 -13.41 1.32 4.88
C VAL A 134 -13.14 1.25 3.38
N LYS A 135 -12.19 0.41 2.95
CA LYS A 135 -11.88 0.15 1.54
C LYS A 135 -11.31 -1.26 1.44
N LEU A 136 -11.69 -2.04 0.43
CA LEU A 136 -11.23 -3.44 0.33
C LEU A 136 -9.73 -3.60 0.07
N THR A 137 -9.07 -2.56 -0.46
CA THR A 137 -7.66 -2.64 -0.92
C THR A 137 -6.64 -2.98 0.16
N PRO A 138 -6.72 -2.52 1.43
CA PRO A 138 -5.83 -2.94 2.50
C PRO A 138 -6.05 -4.40 2.95
N GLY A 139 -7.06 -5.10 2.42
CA GLY A 139 -7.30 -6.52 2.70
C GLY A 139 -6.11 -7.43 2.35
N VAL A 140 -5.19 -7.00 1.49
CA VAL A 140 -3.90 -7.68 1.26
C VAL A 140 -3.06 -7.83 2.53
N PHE A 141 -3.25 -6.96 3.54
CA PHE A 141 -2.61 -7.11 4.84
C PHE A 141 -3.15 -8.30 5.63
N LEU A 142 -4.41 -8.72 5.43
CA LEU A 142 -4.92 -9.95 6.02
C LEU A 142 -4.16 -11.17 5.47
N ILE A 143 -3.86 -11.19 4.17
CA ILE A 143 -3.04 -12.24 3.54
C ILE A 143 -1.62 -12.22 4.12
N TYR A 144 -1.02 -11.03 4.24
CA TYR A 144 0.29 -10.87 4.89
C TYR A 144 0.29 -11.38 6.34
N LEU A 145 -0.70 -11.03 7.15
CA LEU A 145 -0.84 -11.49 8.55
C LEU A 145 -1.06 -13.00 8.62
N LEU A 146 -1.87 -13.56 7.72
CA LEU A 146 -2.08 -15.01 7.61
C LEU A 146 -0.76 -15.73 7.31
N ILE A 147 -0.02 -15.28 6.29
CA ILE A 147 1.25 -15.88 5.86
C ILE A 147 2.33 -15.75 6.94
N THR A 148 2.40 -14.61 7.61
CA THR A 148 3.41 -14.34 8.65
C THR A 148 3.04 -14.87 10.04
N GLY A 149 1.76 -15.14 10.27
CA GLY A 149 1.27 -15.79 11.48
C GLY A 149 1.33 -17.31 11.41
N PHE A 150 0.90 -17.91 10.29
CA PHE A 150 0.67 -19.35 10.19
C PHE A 150 1.66 -20.09 9.27
N GLY A 151 2.41 -19.39 8.40
CA GLY A 151 3.49 -20.00 7.60
C GLY A 151 4.78 -20.22 8.39
N THR A 152 5.75 -20.95 7.84
CA THR A 152 6.91 -21.57 8.54
C THR A 152 7.40 -20.88 9.83
N GLY A 153 8.36 -19.96 9.95
CA GLY A 153 8.65 -19.25 11.23
C GLY A 153 7.57 -18.25 11.72
N GLY A 154 6.30 -18.67 11.78
CA GLY A 154 5.15 -17.83 12.10
C GLY A 154 5.20 -17.26 13.52
N ARG A 155 4.68 -16.05 13.69
CA ARG A 155 4.71 -15.33 14.98
C ARG A 155 3.32 -15.24 15.58
N ASP A 156 3.18 -15.57 16.86
CA ASP A 156 1.91 -15.49 17.58
C ASP A 156 1.33 -14.06 17.60
N GLU A 157 2.19 -13.04 17.63
CA GLU A 157 1.77 -11.64 17.50
C GLU A 157 1.02 -11.38 16.18
N GLN A 158 1.48 -11.99 15.07
CA GLN A 158 0.83 -11.85 13.75
C GLN A 158 -0.47 -12.65 13.68
N ARG A 159 -0.55 -13.82 14.35
CA ARG A 159 -1.81 -14.59 14.46
C ARG A 159 -2.88 -13.81 15.22
N LYS A 160 -2.51 -13.21 16.36
CA LYS A 160 -3.42 -12.35 17.14
C LYS A 160 -3.88 -11.14 16.32
N ALA A 161 -2.95 -10.51 15.59
CA ALA A 161 -3.27 -9.42 14.69
C ALA A 161 -4.21 -9.86 13.55
N PHE A 162 -4.00 -11.03 12.96
CA PHE A 162 -4.88 -11.58 11.93
C PHE A 162 -6.31 -11.73 12.45
N PHE A 163 -6.51 -12.39 13.59
CA PHE A 163 -7.85 -12.57 14.15
C PHE A 163 -8.51 -11.25 14.52
N MET A 164 -7.78 -10.30 15.12
CA MET A 164 -8.32 -8.98 15.43
C MET A 164 -8.70 -8.20 14.18
N ALA A 165 -7.89 -8.27 13.12
CA ALA A 165 -8.16 -7.60 11.85
C ALA A 165 -9.38 -8.20 11.15
N VAL A 166 -9.49 -9.53 11.08
CA VAL A 166 -10.67 -10.22 10.53
C VAL A 166 -11.92 -9.89 11.34
N PHE A 167 -11.83 -9.94 12.67
CA PHE A 167 -12.95 -9.59 13.56
C PHE A 167 -13.43 -8.16 13.31
N THR A 168 -12.51 -7.19 13.33
CA THR A 168 -12.83 -5.77 13.14
C THR A 168 -13.42 -5.52 11.74
N ALA A 169 -12.80 -6.08 10.70
CA ALA A 169 -13.27 -5.94 9.33
C ALA A 169 -14.68 -6.52 9.16
N THR A 170 -14.92 -7.71 9.72
CA THR A 170 -16.21 -8.40 9.66
C THR A 170 -17.29 -7.61 10.41
N LEU A 171 -17.00 -7.18 11.64
CA LEU A 171 -17.93 -6.41 12.46
C LEU A 171 -18.35 -5.11 11.76
N LEU A 172 -17.38 -4.35 11.25
CA LEU A 172 -17.65 -3.09 10.56
C LEU A 172 -18.30 -3.29 9.18
N THR A 173 -18.07 -4.41 8.52
CA THR A 173 -18.76 -4.78 7.27
C THR A 173 -20.21 -5.19 7.52
N ALA A 174 -20.48 -5.87 8.64
CA ALA A 174 -21.81 -6.32 9.01
C ALA A 174 -22.68 -5.19 9.58
N LEU A 175 -22.07 -4.24 10.29
CA LEU A 175 -22.78 -3.14 10.96
C LEU A 175 -23.75 -2.35 10.04
N PRO A 176 -23.40 -2.00 8.79
CA PRO A 176 -24.33 -1.35 7.88
C PRO A 176 -25.60 -2.14 7.58
N PHE A 177 -25.60 -3.47 7.61
CA PHE A 177 -26.83 -4.26 7.42
C PHE A 177 -27.86 -4.03 8.53
N LEU A 178 -27.43 -3.50 9.69
CA LEU A 178 -28.33 -3.16 10.81
C LEU A 178 -28.84 -1.71 10.75
N VAL A 179 -28.18 -0.83 9.99
CA VAL A 179 -28.45 0.62 10.00
C VAL A 179 -28.97 1.11 8.65
N ILE A 180 -28.39 0.63 7.56
CA ILE A 180 -28.68 0.97 6.16
C ILE A 180 -28.73 -0.29 5.29
N PRO A 181 -29.67 -1.23 5.56
CA PRO A 181 -29.70 -2.55 4.94
C PRO A 181 -29.77 -2.52 3.42
N ASP A 182 -30.54 -1.60 2.84
CA ASP A 182 -30.71 -1.51 1.38
C ASP A 182 -29.43 -1.04 0.67
N ASP A 183 -28.77 0.00 1.20
CA ASP A 183 -27.46 0.42 0.71
C ASP A 183 -26.42 -0.69 0.90
N ALA A 184 -26.45 -1.39 2.04
CA ALA A 184 -25.53 -2.50 2.31
C ALA A 184 -25.70 -3.65 1.31
N ALA A 185 -26.94 -4.08 1.06
CA ALA A 185 -27.26 -5.09 0.06
C ALA A 185 -26.90 -4.61 -1.36
N GLY A 186 -27.26 -3.37 -1.69
CA GLY A 186 -26.95 -2.73 -2.96
C GLY A 186 -25.46 -2.71 -3.26
N PHE A 187 -24.62 -2.42 -2.26
CA PHE A 187 -23.16 -2.50 -2.40
C PHE A 187 -22.68 -3.92 -2.68
N TRP A 188 -22.96 -4.86 -1.77
CA TRP A 188 -22.34 -6.19 -1.79
C TRP A 188 -22.84 -7.08 -2.92
N PHE A 189 -24.12 -6.96 -3.29
CA PHE A 189 -24.77 -7.82 -4.27
C PHE A 189 -25.00 -7.15 -5.63
N GLY A 190 -24.67 -5.87 -5.78
CA GLY A 190 -24.77 -5.16 -7.06
C GLY A 190 -23.51 -4.34 -7.34
N ALA A 191 -23.36 -3.23 -6.63
CA ALA A 191 -22.37 -2.20 -6.89
C ALA A 191 -20.91 -2.70 -6.88
N LEU A 192 -20.57 -3.71 -6.09
CA LEU A 192 -19.24 -4.33 -6.05
C LEU A 192 -18.96 -5.21 -7.29
N LEU A 193 -20.00 -5.81 -7.86
CA LEU A 193 -19.92 -6.72 -9.01
C LEU A 193 -19.89 -5.95 -10.33
N ASP A 194 -20.44 -4.73 -10.36
CA ASP A 194 -20.36 -3.81 -11.49
C ASP A 194 -19.03 -3.03 -11.49
N SER A 195 -18.05 -3.56 -12.21
CA SER A 195 -16.74 -2.92 -12.33
C SER A 195 -16.70 -1.67 -13.20
N GLU A 196 -17.75 -1.37 -13.98
CA GLU A 196 -17.83 -0.19 -14.84
C GLU A 196 -18.21 1.07 -14.05
N ARG A 197 -18.89 0.90 -12.90
CA ARG A 197 -19.26 2.02 -12.01
C ARG A 197 -18.06 2.79 -11.44
N LEU A 198 -16.88 2.17 -11.43
CA LEU A 198 -15.64 2.81 -10.97
C LEU A 198 -15.04 3.79 -12.00
N GLY A 199 -15.62 3.85 -13.21
CA GLY A 199 -15.09 4.59 -14.35
C GLY A 199 -14.34 3.68 -15.33
N ALA A 200 -13.78 4.27 -16.39
CA ALA A 200 -13.11 3.51 -17.44
C ALA A 200 -11.88 2.74 -16.90
N ASN A 201 -11.99 1.42 -16.79
CA ASN A 201 -10.93 0.57 -16.22
C ASN A 201 -9.65 0.51 -17.07
N ASN A 202 -9.73 0.87 -18.36
CA ASN A 202 -8.58 0.99 -19.25
C ASN A 202 -7.96 2.41 -19.23
N ALA A 203 -8.51 3.36 -18.45
CA ALA A 203 -8.01 4.74 -18.40
C ALA A 203 -6.57 4.81 -17.89
N THR A 204 -5.84 5.85 -18.31
CA THR A 204 -4.45 6.14 -17.89
C THR A 204 -4.29 6.17 -16.38
N THR A 205 -5.31 6.58 -15.65
CA THR A 205 -5.27 6.62 -14.19
C THR A 205 -5.20 5.23 -13.55
N ASN A 206 -5.71 4.17 -14.19
CA ASN A 206 -5.61 2.79 -13.68
C ASN A 206 -4.25 2.18 -14.02
N GLN A 207 -3.41 2.03 -13.00
CA GLN A 207 -2.02 1.56 -13.08
C GLN A 207 -1.86 0.15 -12.48
N SER A 208 -2.96 -0.58 -12.26
CA SER A 208 -2.93 -2.01 -11.92
C SER A 208 -2.44 -2.87 -13.09
N ILE A 209 -1.98 -4.10 -12.80
CA ILE A 209 -1.64 -5.08 -13.85
C ILE A 209 -2.83 -5.31 -14.79
N ARG A 210 -4.05 -5.43 -14.25
CA ARG A 210 -5.26 -5.56 -15.06
C ARG A 210 -5.49 -4.35 -15.95
N GLY A 211 -5.33 -3.14 -15.44
CA GLY A 211 -5.47 -1.89 -16.21
C GLY A 211 -4.50 -1.81 -17.39
N MET A 212 -3.24 -2.20 -17.17
CA MET A 212 -2.23 -2.29 -18.23
C MET A 212 -2.62 -3.32 -19.30
N LEU A 213 -3.11 -4.50 -18.90
CA LEU A 213 -3.58 -5.52 -19.85
C LEU A 213 -4.85 -5.12 -20.62
N LEU A 214 -5.80 -4.45 -19.97
CA LEU A 214 -7.00 -3.92 -20.62
C LEU A 214 -6.66 -2.91 -21.72
N ARG A 215 -5.55 -2.18 -21.56
CA ARG A 215 -5.01 -1.31 -22.60
C ARG A 215 -4.34 -2.07 -23.75
N LEU A 216 -4.31 -3.41 -23.77
CA LEU A 216 -3.88 -4.18 -24.93
C LEU A 216 -5.05 -4.56 -25.85
N TYR A 217 -6.31 -4.36 -25.41
CA TYR A 217 -7.52 -4.72 -26.15
C TYR A 217 -7.57 -6.20 -26.60
N LEU A 218 -7.03 -7.09 -25.77
CA LEU A 218 -7.17 -8.54 -25.94
C LEU A 218 -8.58 -8.99 -25.53
N PRO A 219 -9.06 -10.16 -26.02
CA PRO A 219 -10.36 -10.70 -25.59
C PRO A 219 -10.47 -10.81 -24.06
N ASP A 220 -11.65 -10.56 -23.50
CA ASP A 220 -11.84 -10.43 -22.05
C ASP A 220 -11.38 -11.66 -21.25
N GLY A 221 -11.70 -12.87 -21.74
CA GLY A 221 -11.26 -14.12 -21.10
C GLY A 221 -9.74 -14.28 -21.09
N VAL A 222 -9.06 -13.83 -22.15
CA VAL A 222 -7.59 -13.85 -22.25
C VAL A 222 -6.99 -12.81 -21.29
N THR A 223 -7.53 -11.59 -21.29
CA THR A 223 -7.10 -10.52 -20.37
C THR A 223 -7.25 -10.93 -18.91
N ALA A 224 -8.39 -11.53 -18.55
CA ALA A 224 -8.65 -12.04 -17.20
C ALA A 224 -7.69 -13.18 -16.83
N GLY A 225 -7.49 -14.16 -17.71
CA GLY A 225 -6.55 -15.26 -17.49
C GLY A 225 -5.12 -14.79 -17.28
N LEU A 226 -4.63 -13.89 -18.15
CA LEU A 226 -3.28 -13.30 -18.02
C LEU A 226 -3.14 -12.51 -16.72
N TRP A 227 -4.15 -11.71 -16.36
CA TRP A 227 -4.13 -10.96 -15.11
C TRP A 227 -4.05 -11.89 -13.90
N LEU A 228 -4.86 -12.94 -13.83
CA LEU A 228 -4.85 -13.89 -12.72
C LEU A 228 -3.48 -14.58 -12.56
N VAL A 229 -2.87 -15.01 -13.67
CA VAL A 229 -1.53 -15.62 -13.65
C VAL A 229 -0.47 -14.62 -13.18
N LEU A 230 -0.43 -13.42 -13.76
CA LEU A 230 0.55 -12.40 -13.38
C LEU A 230 0.34 -11.93 -11.94
N ALA A 231 -0.90 -11.74 -11.50
CA ALA A 231 -1.23 -11.39 -10.13
C ALA A 231 -0.82 -12.49 -9.14
N ALA A 232 -1.04 -13.76 -9.47
CA ALA A 232 -0.59 -14.89 -8.64
C ALA A 232 0.95 -14.95 -8.53
N VAL A 233 1.67 -14.75 -9.64
CA VAL A 233 3.15 -14.69 -9.63
C VAL A 233 3.64 -13.52 -8.79
N VAL A 234 3.10 -12.32 -9.01
CA VAL A 234 3.47 -11.11 -8.26
C VAL A 234 3.13 -11.24 -6.78
N ALA A 235 1.96 -11.79 -6.43
CA ALA A 235 1.56 -12.09 -5.06
C ALA A 235 2.52 -13.07 -4.40
N TRP A 236 2.86 -14.18 -5.10
CA TRP A 236 3.79 -15.18 -4.59
C TRP A 236 5.14 -14.55 -4.22
N TYR A 237 5.75 -13.80 -5.15
CA TYR A 237 7.00 -13.11 -4.87
C TYR A 237 6.82 -12.05 -3.77
N GLY A 238 5.85 -11.16 -3.90
CA GLY A 238 5.61 -10.07 -2.96
C GLY A 238 5.43 -10.55 -1.52
N PHE A 239 4.53 -11.50 -1.28
CA PHE A 239 4.27 -12.01 0.07
C PHE A 239 5.40 -12.89 0.60
N THR A 240 6.07 -13.67 -0.27
CA THR A 240 7.25 -14.47 0.14
C THR A 240 8.35 -13.57 0.69
N TYR A 241 8.69 -12.49 -0.04
CA TYR A 241 9.74 -11.58 0.39
C TYR A 241 9.29 -10.62 1.49
N ALA A 242 8.00 -10.27 1.57
CA ALA A 242 7.46 -9.55 2.72
C ALA A 242 7.63 -10.37 4.01
N ARG A 243 7.32 -11.67 3.96
CA ARG A 243 7.55 -12.59 5.07
C ARG A 243 9.03 -12.72 5.40
N ARG A 244 9.92 -12.91 4.42
CA ARG A 244 11.36 -12.99 4.65
C ARG A 244 11.90 -11.71 5.29
N ALA A 245 11.48 -10.54 4.81
CA ALA A 245 11.84 -9.25 5.40
C ALA A 245 11.39 -9.14 6.87
N LEU A 246 10.16 -9.55 7.19
CA LEU A 246 9.67 -9.58 8.58
C LEU A 246 10.51 -10.52 9.46
N LEU A 247 10.84 -11.72 8.98
CA LEU A 247 11.65 -12.68 9.71
C LEU A 247 13.06 -12.17 9.96
N ALA A 248 13.63 -11.43 9.01
CA ALA A 248 14.90 -10.73 9.13
C ALA A 248 14.83 -9.43 9.98
N GLY A 249 13.66 -9.11 10.56
CA GLY A 249 13.46 -7.91 11.39
C GLY A 249 13.22 -6.61 10.62
N ASP A 250 13.20 -6.64 9.29
CA ASP A 250 12.93 -5.47 8.44
C ASP A 250 11.42 -5.31 8.19
N ARG A 251 10.73 -4.84 9.23
CA ARG A 251 9.27 -4.59 9.19
C ARG A 251 8.89 -3.55 8.14
N LEU A 252 9.71 -2.53 7.90
CA LEU A 252 9.42 -1.48 6.93
C LEU A 252 9.38 -2.04 5.50
N THR A 253 10.37 -2.87 5.14
CA THR A 253 10.38 -3.54 3.83
C THR A 253 9.21 -4.52 3.69
N ALA A 254 8.84 -5.24 4.76
CA ALA A 254 7.68 -6.13 4.76
C ALA A 254 6.36 -5.37 4.47
N VAL A 255 6.15 -4.23 5.14
CA VAL A 255 4.98 -3.36 4.92
C VAL A 255 5.00 -2.74 3.53
N ALA A 256 6.16 -2.27 3.04
CA ALA A 256 6.31 -1.72 1.70
C ALA A 256 5.96 -2.75 0.60
N LEU A 257 6.47 -3.97 0.72
CA LEU A 257 6.15 -5.07 -0.20
C LEU A 257 4.65 -5.42 -0.18
N THR A 258 4.05 -5.44 1.01
CA THR A 258 2.60 -5.67 1.16
C THR A 258 1.77 -4.52 0.57
N GLY A 259 2.20 -3.29 0.75
CA GLY A 259 1.58 -2.10 0.13
C GLY A 259 1.65 -2.12 -1.39
N LEU A 260 2.76 -2.59 -1.97
CA LEU A 260 2.85 -2.81 -3.41
C LEU A 260 1.84 -3.86 -3.91
N MET A 261 1.54 -4.89 -3.12
CA MET A 261 0.47 -5.84 -3.47
C MET A 261 -0.90 -5.16 -3.53
N ALA A 262 -1.18 -4.22 -2.63
CA ALA A 262 -2.46 -3.49 -2.62
C ALA A 262 -2.75 -2.77 -3.95
N VAL A 263 -1.73 -2.42 -4.73
CA VAL A 263 -1.88 -1.77 -6.05
C VAL A 263 -1.65 -2.71 -7.23
N LEU A 264 -0.69 -3.64 -7.13
CA LEU A 264 -0.31 -4.49 -8.27
C LEU A 264 -1.33 -5.59 -8.55
N ILE A 265 -1.85 -6.25 -7.51
CA ILE A 265 -2.76 -7.40 -7.67
C ILE A 265 -4.24 -7.00 -7.63
N SER A 266 -4.55 -5.75 -7.30
CA SER A 266 -5.91 -5.22 -7.35
C SER A 266 -6.43 -5.14 -8.79
N PRO A 267 -7.73 -5.41 -9.05
CA PRO A 267 -8.32 -5.30 -10.38
C PRO A 267 -8.36 -3.86 -10.90
N VAL A 268 -8.37 -2.89 -9.99
CA VAL A 268 -8.32 -1.45 -10.27
C VAL A 268 -7.40 -0.79 -9.25
N ALA A 269 -6.37 -0.10 -9.75
CA ALA A 269 -5.45 0.68 -8.93
C ALA A 269 -5.21 2.05 -9.55
N TRP A 270 -6.00 3.04 -9.14
CA TRP A 270 -5.84 4.41 -9.60
C TRP A 270 -4.50 4.99 -9.11
N ILE A 271 -3.97 6.03 -9.78
CA ILE A 271 -2.72 6.70 -9.39
C ILE A 271 -2.72 7.09 -7.90
N HIS A 272 -3.85 7.54 -7.36
CA HIS A 272 -3.97 7.93 -5.96
C HIS A 272 -3.85 6.75 -4.96
N HIS A 273 -4.15 5.50 -5.40
CA HIS A 273 -3.90 4.29 -4.59
C HIS A 273 -2.40 4.04 -4.35
N PHE A 274 -1.51 4.64 -5.14
CA PHE A 274 -0.06 4.51 -4.99
C PHE A 274 0.51 5.37 -3.85
N ALA A 275 -0.32 5.85 -2.90
CA ALA A 275 0.14 6.46 -1.65
C ALA A 275 1.17 5.58 -0.89
N TRP A 276 1.13 4.26 -1.09
CA TRP A 276 2.13 3.30 -0.62
C TRP A 276 3.58 3.62 -1.05
N VAL A 277 3.78 4.35 -2.15
CA VAL A 277 5.11 4.77 -2.62
C VAL A 277 5.86 5.52 -1.50
N VAL A 278 5.18 6.26 -0.64
CA VAL A 278 5.80 6.91 0.53
C VAL A 278 6.54 5.90 1.42
N VAL A 279 5.91 4.77 1.72
CA VAL A 279 6.48 3.69 2.54
C VAL A 279 7.59 2.97 1.78
N VAL A 280 7.41 2.75 0.48
CA VAL A 280 8.39 2.09 -0.40
C VAL A 280 9.67 2.92 -0.53
N LEU A 281 9.56 4.24 -0.67
CA LEU A 281 10.71 5.14 -0.71
C LEU A 281 11.51 5.10 0.59
N ALA A 282 10.83 5.05 1.74
CA ALA A 282 11.50 4.88 3.04
C ALA A 282 12.20 3.51 3.13
N ALA A 283 11.56 2.43 2.68
CA ALA A 283 12.18 1.10 2.59
C ALA A 283 13.39 1.07 1.63
N LEU A 284 13.34 1.85 0.55
CA LEU A 284 14.46 2.00 -0.39
C LEU A 284 15.61 2.85 0.14
N ALA A 285 15.34 3.86 0.97
CA ALA A 285 16.40 4.52 1.75
C ALA A 285 17.02 3.51 2.75
N GLY A 286 16.20 2.61 3.28
CA GLY A 286 16.59 1.46 4.10
C GLY A 286 16.62 1.79 5.60
N PRO A 287 16.63 0.74 6.46
CA PRO A 287 16.79 0.93 7.90
C PRO A 287 18.18 1.51 8.19
N TRP A 288 18.26 2.32 9.24
CA TRP A 288 19.53 2.89 9.68
C TRP A 288 20.38 1.84 10.42
N ASP A 289 21.49 1.45 9.83
CA ASP A 289 22.48 0.53 10.40
C ASP A 289 23.76 1.25 10.89
N GLY A 290 23.71 2.58 11.04
CA GLY A 290 24.87 3.39 11.39
C GLY A 290 25.65 3.91 10.18
N ARG A 291 25.33 3.48 8.95
CA ARG A 291 26.03 3.91 7.74
C ARG A 291 25.07 4.55 6.74
N VAL A 292 25.40 5.76 6.29
CA VAL A 292 24.77 6.33 5.10
C VAL A 292 25.24 5.54 3.89
N ARG A 293 24.31 5.04 3.09
CA ARG A 293 24.61 4.41 1.81
C ARG A 293 24.08 5.31 0.70
N PRO A 294 24.90 6.22 0.14
CA PRO A 294 24.43 7.23 -0.82
C PRO A 294 23.67 6.62 -1.99
N GLY A 295 24.10 5.46 -2.50
CA GLY A 295 23.38 4.75 -3.57
C GLY A 295 21.92 4.40 -3.23
N ARG A 296 21.60 4.16 -1.95
CA ARG A 296 20.20 3.92 -1.52
C ARG A 296 19.37 5.20 -1.54
N LEU A 297 19.97 6.31 -1.12
CA LEU A 297 19.34 7.63 -1.15
C LEU A 297 19.12 8.10 -2.58
N TRP A 298 20.11 7.91 -3.47
CA TRP A 298 19.96 8.20 -4.89
C TRP A 298 18.90 7.35 -5.56
N LEU A 299 18.80 6.06 -5.22
CA LEU A 299 17.73 5.21 -5.72
C LEU A 299 16.36 5.67 -5.24
N ALA A 300 16.22 6.02 -3.96
CA ALA A 300 14.98 6.58 -3.43
C ALA A 300 14.65 7.95 -4.07
N ALA A 301 15.63 8.82 -4.29
CA ALA A 301 15.44 10.10 -4.97
C ALA A 301 15.03 9.93 -6.44
N GLY A 302 15.63 8.98 -7.16
CA GLY A 302 15.25 8.64 -8.54
C GLY A 302 13.83 8.08 -8.62
N ALA A 303 13.47 7.16 -7.72
CA ALA A 303 12.10 6.65 -7.60
C ALA A 303 11.12 7.77 -7.21
N TRP A 304 11.49 8.67 -6.31
CA TRP A 304 10.68 9.83 -5.95
C TRP A 304 10.41 10.70 -7.17
N LEU A 305 11.45 11.08 -7.91
CA LEU A 305 11.32 11.91 -9.11
C LEU A 305 10.41 11.25 -10.16
N TYR A 306 10.54 9.92 -10.33
CA TYR A 306 9.69 9.14 -11.23
C TYR A 306 8.19 9.28 -10.91
N TYR A 307 7.82 9.24 -9.62
CA TYR A 307 6.42 9.37 -9.17
C TYR A 307 5.96 10.81 -8.93
N VAL A 308 6.84 11.80 -9.02
CA VAL A 308 6.48 13.24 -8.99
C VAL A 308 5.97 13.71 -10.35
N VAL A 309 6.60 13.22 -11.41
CA VAL A 309 6.38 13.67 -12.78
C VAL A 309 5.20 12.89 -13.39
N PRO A 310 4.32 13.53 -14.18
CA PRO A 310 3.13 12.89 -14.75
C PRO A 310 3.45 12.00 -15.96
N ILE A 311 4.41 11.08 -15.83
CA ILE A 311 4.89 10.20 -16.91
C ILE A 311 3.75 9.44 -17.62
N PRO A 312 2.74 8.87 -16.93
CA PRO A 312 1.61 8.22 -17.60
C PRO A 312 0.91 9.11 -18.64
N TRP A 313 0.84 10.42 -18.40
CA TRP A 313 0.20 11.38 -19.29
C TRP A 313 1.06 11.74 -20.49
N TRP A 314 2.39 11.64 -20.38
CA TRP A 314 3.28 11.73 -21.54
C TRP A 314 3.03 10.58 -22.51
N GLY A 315 2.69 9.39 -22.03
CA GLY A 315 2.31 8.26 -22.88
C GLY A 315 1.05 8.54 -23.69
N VAL A 316 0.07 9.21 -23.08
CA VAL A 316 -1.13 9.69 -23.78
C VAL A 316 -0.77 10.72 -24.85
N ALA A 317 0.08 11.68 -24.53
CA ALA A 317 0.54 12.71 -25.47
C ALA A 317 1.32 12.10 -26.65
N LEU A 318 2.20 11.13 -26.38
CA LEU A 318 2.95 10.41 -27.42
C LEU A 318 2.01 9.67 -28.36
N ARG A 319 1.01 8.97 -27.83
CA ARG A 319 -0.01 8.30 -28.66
C ARG A 319 -0.79 9.28 -29.53
N ALA A 320 -1.12 10.46 -29.00
CA ALA A 320 -1.84 11.49 -29.73
C ALA A 320 -1.01 12.13 -30.87
N ALA A 321 0.31 11.96 -30.85
CA ALA A 321 1.20 12.48 -31.90
C ALA A 321 1.25 11.60 -33.17
N GLU A 322 0.60 10.43 -33.18
CA GLU A 322 0.42 9.54 -34.36
C GLU A 322 1.70 9.17 -35.16
N ILE A 323 2.89 9.27 -34.56
CA ILE A 323 4.15 8.87 -35.21
C ILE A 323 4.13 7.35 -35.54
N PRO A 324 4.35 6.93 -36.81
CA PRO A 324 4.20 5.53 -37.23
C PRO A 324 5.00 4.53 -36.38
N VAL A 325 4.32 3.45 -35.94
CA VAL A 325 4.82 2.27 -35.17
C VAL A 325 5.44 2.55 -33.80
N LEU A 326 6.24 3.60 -33.64
CA LEU A 326 6.88 3.97 -32.37
C LEU A 326 5.89 4.60 -31.39
N SER A 327 4.96 5.46 -31.85
CA SER A 327 4.04 6.17 -30.94
C SER A 327 3.03 5.27 -30.21
N PRO A 328 2.43 4.22 -30.83
CA PRO A 328 1.38 3.45 -30.16
C PRO A 328 1.92 2.49 -29.11
N VAL A 329 3.05 1.83 -29.39
CA VAL A 329 3.66 0.86 -28.46
C VAL A 329 4.44 1.58 -27.37
N ALA A 330 5.35 2.50 -27.73
CA ALA A 330 6.11 3.25 -26.74
C ALA A 330 5.18 4.13 -25.90
N GLY A 331 4.17 4.75 -26.52
CA GLY A 331 3.17 5.53 -25.81
C GLY A 331 2.35 4.70 -24.81
N ARG A 332 2.00 3.45 -25.10
CA ARG A 332 1.36 2.55 -24.12
C ARG A 332 2.29 2.19 -22.97
N ILE A 333 3.55 1.85 -23.26
CA ILE A 333 4.55 1.56 -22.21
C ILE A 333 4.72 2.76 -21.28
N VAL A 334 4.82 3.97 -21.84
CA VAL A 334 4.92 5.21 -21.05
C VAL A 334 3.61 5.51 -20.31
N GLN A 335 2.45 5.18 -20.89
CA GLN A 335 1.14 5.30 -20.24
C GLN A 335 1.03 4.37 -19.02
N ASP A 336 1.72 3.23 -19.05
CA ASP A 336 1.79 2.21 -17.99
C ASP A 336 2.91 2.45 -16.97
N ALA A 337 3.62 3.58 -17.08
CA ALA A 337 4.82 3.88 -16.32
C ALA A 337 4.68 3.63 -14.81
N PHE A 338 3.63 4.12 -14.15
CA PHE A 338 3.54 3.98 -12.69
C PHE A 338 3.34 2.52 -12.25
N GLY A 339 2.56 1.73 -13.00
CA GLY A 339 2.41 0.29 -12.78
C GLY A 339 3.71 -0.48 -13.01
N LEU A 340 4.40 -0.21 -14.12
CA LEU A 340 5.72 -0.78 -14.41
C LEU A 340 6.76 -0.38 -13.36
N GLY A 341 6.74 0.88 -12.92
CA GLY A 341 7.56 1.39 -11.84
C GLY A 341 7.36 0.61 -10.55
N ALA A 342 6.11 0.26 -10.20
CA ALA A 342 5.83 -0.53 -9.00
C ALA A 342 6.37 -1.96 -9.10
N LEU A 343 6.36 -2.57 -10.30
CA LEU A 343 7.02 -3.86 -10.54
C LEU A 343 8.55 -3.75 -10.37
N VAL A 344 9.15 -2.66 -10.84
CA VAL A 344 10.59 -2.39 -10.63
C VAL A 344 10.90 -2.18 -9.14
N LEU A 345 10.09 -1.40 -8.42
CA LEU A 345 10.25 -1.20 -6.98
C LEU A 345 10.12 -2.52 -6.20
N LEU A 346 9.17 -3.37 -6.58
CA LEU A 346 9.01 -4.72 -6.04
C LEU A 346 10.29 -5.54 -6.24
N TRP A 347 10.80 -5.59 -7.47
CA TRP A 347 12.03 -6.31 -7.79
C TRP A 347 13.24 -5.79 -7.01
N LEU A 348 13.39 -4.45 -6.89
CA LEU A 348 14.48 -3.82 -6.13
C LEU A 348 14.44 -4.19 -4.64
N LEU A 349 13.26 -4.20 -4.02
CA LEU A 349 13.09 -4.60 -2.63
C LEU A 349 13.36 -6.10 -2.45
N ILE A 350 12.87 -6.96 -3.35
CA ILE A 350 13.14 -8.42 -3.33
C ILE A 350 14.63 -8.70 -3.41
N ARG A 351 15.33 -8.07 -4.36
CA ARG A 351 16.77 -8.25 -4.55
C ARG A 351 17.54 -7.90 -3.27
N ARG A 352 17.17 -6.80 -2.62
CA ARG A 352 17.78 -6.38 -1.35
C ARG A 352 17.50 -7.34 -0.20
N THR A 353 16.31 -7.94 -0.14
CA THR A 353 16.00 -8.95 0.86
C THR A 353 16.88 -10.19 0.68
N LYS A 354 17.13 -10.62 -0.56
CA LYS A 354 18.06 -11.73 -0.86
C LYS A 354 19.50 -11.43 -0.44
N GLU A 355 19.99 -10.22 -0.72
CA GLU A 355 21.36 -9.79 -0.37
C GLU A 355 21.62 -9.76 1.16
N ARG A 356 20.58 -9.83 1.99
CA ARG A 356 20.68 -9.89 3.45
C ARG A 356 20.57 -11.29 4.04
N GLU A 357 20.24 -12.30 3.26
CA GLU A 357 20.28 -13.68 3.75
C GLU A 357 21.76 -14.06 3.96
N PRO A 358 22.16 -14.53 5.14
CA PRO A 358 23.53 -15.00 5.34
C PRO A 358 23.76 -16.14 4.35
N THR A 359 24.69 -15.95 3.42
CA THR A 359 25.16 -17.01 2.53
C THR A 359 25.61 -18.16 3.42
N GLY A 360 25.12 -19.38 3.18
CA GLY A 360 25.36 -20.57 4.02
C GLY A 360 26.82 -20.96 4.26
N GLN A 361 27.79 -20.16 3.82
CA GLN A 361 29.21 -20.29 4.12
C GLN A 361 29.62 -19.71 5.49
N GLU A 362 28.87 -18.77 6.09
CA GLU A 362 29.21 -18.23 7.43
C GLU A 362 28.82 -19.18 8.58
N VAL A 363 27.96 -20.17 8.34
CA VAL A 363 27.51 -21.13 9.36
C VAL A 363 28.54 -22.26 9.57
N MET A 364 29.56 -22.37 8.72
CA MET A 364 30.55 -23.47 8.75
C MET A 364 31.97 -23.06 9.15
N SER A 365 32.21 -21.81 9.57
CA SER A 365 33.51 -21.44 10.12
C SER A 365 33.64 -22.00 11.55
N PRO A 366 34.57 -22.94 11.82
CA PRO A 366 34.83 -23.36 13.18
C PRO A 366 35.33 -22.15 13.96
N ILE A 367 34.80 -21.94 15.17
CA ILE A 367 35.30 -20.95 16.11
C ILE A 367 36.80 -21.23 16.34
N PRO A 368 37.74 -20.34 15.96
CA PRO A 368 39.13 -20.52 16.31
C PRO A 368 39.26 -20.34 17.82
N GLY A 369 39.53 -21.42 18.56
CA GLY A 369 39.91 -21.35 19.97
C GLY A 369 39.09 -22.15 20.98
N SER A 370 38.26 -23.12 20.59
CA SER A 370 37.77 -24.09 21.58
C SER A 370 38.92 -25.01 22.01
N PRO A 371 39.31 -25.06 23.30
CA PRO A 371 40.33 -25.98 23.77
C PRO A 371 39.87 -27.41 23.51
N VAL A 372 40.73 -28.19 22.85
CA VAL A 372 40.55 -29.63 22.74
C VAL A 372 40.58 -30.21 24.15
N GLN A 373 39.45 -30.72 24.63
CA GLN A 373 39.43 -31.56 25.83
C GLN A 373 40.15 -32.86 25.51
N GLU A 374 41.41 -32.97 25.95
CA GLU A 374 42.11 -34.25 26.03
C GLU A 374 41.34 -35.18 26.98
N ARG A 375 40.90 -36.33 26.47
CA ARG A 375 40.39 -37.42 27.30
C ARG A 375 41.57 -38.16 27.92
N PRO A 376 41.63 -38.36 29.25
CA PRO A 376 42.68 -39.16 29.86
C PRO A 376 42.42 -40.67 29.68
N GLY A 377 43.41 -41.35 29.12
CA GLY A 377 43.88 -42.69 29.48
C GLY A 377 42.89 -43.87 29.41
N ALA A 378 42.95 -44.63 28.32
CA ALA A 378 42.65 -46.07 28.37
C ALA A 378 43.95 -46.82 28.68
N SER A 379 44.09 -47.23 29.95
CA SER A 379 45.10 -48.19 30.38
C SER A 379 44.81 -49.57 29.81
N GLN A 380 45.87 -50.27 29.45
CA GLN A 380 45.92 -51.68 29.09
C GLN A 380 45.27 -52.56 30.17
N ALA A 381 44.45 -53.52 29.73
CA ALA A 381 44.29 -54.87 30.27
C ALA A 381 43.60 -55.74 29.21
#